data_AF-A0A936CMW2-F1
#
_entry.id   AF-A0A936CMW2-F1
#
_cell.length_a   1.000
_cell.length_b   1.000
_cell.length_c   1.000
_cell.angle_alpha   90.00
_cell.angle_beta   90.00
_cell.angle_gamma   90.00
#
_symmetry.space_group_name_H-M   'P 1'
#
loop_
_entity.id
_entity.type
_entity.pdbx_description
1 polymer ?
#
loop_
_entity_poly.entity_id
_entity_poly.type
_entity_poly.pdbx_seq_one_letter_code
_entity_poly.pdbx_strand_id
1 'polypeptide(L)'
;MLKWKVTEVFEKWSQFIRMDISNDPNKTIIGGDWYEFLANCKCVLGVESGSSVLDIDGRIRQKVEQYTNSKPNAEFDEVMKNCFPGQDGSIGLATLSPRHFEACITKTCQVLVEGNYAGVLKPGLHYIEVKKDWSNIEEVISLIKDEAYCQTLAEKAYEDIILSEKYTYRKLVNEILSFIRSQRLATKKNKWYMLYYLKLRYYLPFIFHPFDSSWQVGKLELKKILVRKGLMNWKN
;
A
#
# COMPACT_ATOMS: atom_id res chain seq x y z
N MET A 1 -6.65 10.89 -8.21
CA MET A 1 -7.49 11.93 -8.85
C MET A 1 -8.92 11.98 -8.32
N LEU A 2 -9.55 10.83 -8.04
CA LEU A 2 -10.88 10.74 -7.43
C LEU A 2 -11.09 11.63 -6.18
N LYS A 3 -10.03 11.88 -5.40
CA LYS A 3 -10.06 12.75 -4.21
C LYS A 3 -10.48 14.20 -4.53
N TRP A 4 -10.15 14.73 -5.70
CA TRP A 4 -10.58 16.07 -6.10
C TRP A 4 -12.02 16.06 -6.61
N LYS A 5 -12.34 15.07 -7.45
CA LYS A 5 -13.65 14.91 -8.11
C LYS A 5 -14.80 14.65 -7.12
N VAL A 6 -14.53 13.97 -6.00
CA VAL A 6 -15.57 13.68 -4.99
C VAL A 6 -16.18 14.97 -4.42
N THR A 7 -15.36 15.99 -4.16
CA THR A 7 -15.84 17.28 -3.67
C THR A 7 -16.76 17.94 -4.70
N GLU A 8 -16.31 18.05 -5.95
CA GLU A 8 -17.08 18.65 -7.06
C GLU A 8 -18.41 17.93 -7.32
N VAL A 9 -18.44 16.61 -7.17
CA VAL A 9 -19.68 15.82 -7.35
C VAL A 9 -20.65 16.09 -6.22
N PHE A 10 -20.20 16.05 -4.96
CA PHE A 10 -21.06 16.22 -3.80
C PHE A 10 -21.55 17.67 -3.62
N GLU A 11 -20.77 18.68 -4.01
CA GLU A 11 -21.19 20.09 -3.96
C GLU A 11 -22.47 20.36 -4.76
N LYS A 12 -22.71 19.61 -5.84
CA LYS A 12 -23.95 19.67 -6.64
C LYS A 12 -25.21 19.25 -5.85
N TRP A 13 -25.01 18.57 -4.72
CA TRP A 13 -26.07 18.08 -3.83
C TRP A 13 -26.18 18.88 -2.52
N SER A 14 -25.47 20.02 -2.41
CA SER A 14 -25.44 20.88 -1.21
C SER A 14 -26.81 21.40 -0.77
N GLN A 15 -27.79 21.49 -1.67
CA GLN A 15 -29.18 21.86 -1.31
C GLN A 15 -29.92 20.77 -0.51
N PHE A 16 -29.43 19.53 -0.51
CA PHE A 16 -30.09 18.39 0.12
C PHE A 16 -29.46 17.98 1.46
N ILE A 17 -28.19 18.32 1.67
CA ILE A 17 -27.43 17.97 2.87
C ILE A 17 -26.50 19.12 3.25
N ARG A 18 -26.35 19.37 4.57
CA ARG A 18 -25.33 20.30 5.06
C ARG A 18 -23.95 19.67 4.85
N MET A 19 -23.05 20.41 4.23
CA MET A 19 -21.69 19.94 3.93
C MET A 19 -20.65 20.96 4.38
N ASP A 20 -19.51 20.45 4.85
CA ASP A 20 -18.29 21.21 5.08
C ASP A 20 -17.14 20.44 4.42
N ILE A 21 -16.96 20.72 3.14
CA ILE A 21 -15.98 20.06 2.26
C ILE A 21 -15.22 21.12 1.49
N SER A 22 -13.93 20.91 1.25
CA SER A 22 -13.12 21.85 0.48
C SER A 22 -11.91 21.18 -0.15
N ASN A 23 -11.57 21.62 -1.37
CA ASN A 23 -10.30 21.33 -2.04
C ASN A 23 -9.24 22.43 -1.83
N ASP A 24 -9.55 23.50 -1.08
CA ASP A 24 -8.61 24.61 -0.80
C ASP A 24 -7.52 24.16 0.19
N PRO A 25 -6.23 24.18 -0.21
CA PRO A 25 -5.13 23.83 0.68
C PRO A 25 -5.07 24.66 1.97
N ASN A 26 -5.53 25.91 1.94
CA ASN A 26 -5.52 26.81 3.10
C ASN A 26 -6.57 26.42 4.16
N LYS A 27 -7.56 25.60 3.80
CA LYS A 27 -8.57 25.06 4.71
C LYS A 27 -8.20 23.68 5.26
N THR A 28 -6.95 23.25 5.10
CA THR A 28 -6.49 21.97 5.63
C THR A 28 -6.54 21.98 7.15
N ILE A 29 -7.27 21.00 7.72
CA ILE A 29 -7.34 20.78 9.17
C ILE A 29 -6.15 19.90 9.58
N ILE A 30 -5.41 20.31 10.61
CA ILE A 30 -4.13 19.70 11.00
C ILE A 30 -4.16 19.37 12.49
N GLY A 31 -3.60 18.22 12.87
CA GLY A 31 -3.37 17.87 14.28
C GLY A 31 -4.65 17.47 15.02
N GLY A 32 -4.79 17.93 16.26
CA GLY A 32 -5.91 17.57 17.14
C GLY A 32 -7.27 18.01 16.60
N ASP A 33 -7.32 19.17 15.96
CA ASP A 33 -8.52 19.77 15.36
C ASP A 33 -9.21 18.84 14.36
N TRP A 34 -8.44 17.93 13.74
CA TRP A 34 -9.00 16.92 12.83
C TRP A 34 -9.91 15.93 13.55
N TYR A 35 -9.54 15.49 14.75
CA TYR A 35 -10.37 14.58 15.54
C TYR A 35 -11.62 15.28 16.06
N GLU A 36 -11.50 16.55 16.48
CA GLU A 36 -12.65 17.37 16.89
C GLU A 36 -13.61 17.59 15.72
N PHE A 37 -13.07 17.87 14.53
CA PHE A 37 -13.86 18.00 13.31
C PHE A 37 -14.59 16.69 12.98
N LEU A 38 -13.88 15.56 12.95
CA LEU A 38 -14.47 14.25 12.68
C LEU A 38 -15.57 13.88 13.68
N ALA A 39 -15.33 14.09 14.99
CA ALA A 39 -16.28 13.79 16.03
C ALA A 39 -17.56 14.66 15.95
N ASN A 40 -17.47 15.84 15.35
CA ASN A 40 -18.62 16.70 15.07
C ASN A 40 -19.31 16.39 13.73
N CYS A 41 -18.73 15.52 12.91
CA CYS A 41 -19.31 15.12 11.63
C CYS A 41 -20.19 13.88 11.79
N LYS A 42 -21.35 13.88 11.13
CA LYS A 42 -22.16 12.67 10.94
C LYS A 42 -21.48 11.69 9.97
N CYS A 43 -21.04 12.22 8.84
CA CYS A 43 -20.37 11.46 7.79
C CYS A 43 -19.07 12.14 7.35
N VAL A 44 -18.10 11.36 6.90
CA VAL A 44 -16.88 11.85 6.25
C VAL A 44 -16.71 11.22 4.87
N LEU A 45 -16.37 12.05 3.88
CA LEU A 45 -16.07 11.59 2.53
C LEU A 45 -14.66 11.01 2.46
N GLY A 46 -14.48 9.91 1.72
CA GLY A 46 -13.18 9.30 1.54
C GLY A 46 -13.01 8.54 0.23
N VAL A 47 -11.75 8.31 -0.12
CA VAL A 47 -11.31 7.49 -1.26
C VAL A 47 -10.05 6.75 -0.83
N GLU A 48 -9.72 5.65 -1.50
CA GLU A 48 -8.40 5.02 -1.33
C GLU A 48 -7.28 6.04 -1.57
N SER A 49 -6.26 5.99 -0.71
CA SER A 49 -5.09 6.86 -0.81
C SER A 49 -4.06 6.25 -1.78
N GLY A 50 -2.95 6.96 -2.00
CA GLY A 50 -1.86 6.53 -2.86
C GLY A 50 -1.80 7.32 -4.15
N SER A 51 -1.11 6.77 -5.14
CA SER A 51 -0.91 7.44 -6.43
C SER A 51 -1.46 6.61 -7.59
N SER A 52 -2.08 7.31 -8.53
CA SER A 52 -2.57 6.76 -9.80
C SER A 52 -1.71 7.18 -11.00
N VAL A 53 -0.69 8.03 -10.78
CA VAL A 53 0.28 8.50 -11.79
C VAL A 53 1.69 8.47 -11.18
N LEU A 54 2.68 8.03 -11.96
CA LEU A 54 4.08 8.11 -11.57
C LEU A 54 4.79 9.25 -12.31
N ASP A 55 5.04 10.35 -11.63
CA ASP A 55 5.74 11.53 -12.17
C ASP A 55 7.21 11.53 -11.74
N ILE A 56 8.03 10.70 -12.39
CA ILE A 56 9.42 10.45 -11.97
C ILE A 56 10.28 11.72 -12.02
N ASP A 57 10.13 12.52 -13.07
CA ASP A 57 10.96 13.70 -13.32
C ASP A 57 10.26 15.03 -12.97
N GLY A 58 9.04 14.96 -12.42
CA GLY A 58 8.27 16.12 -11.99
C GLY A 58 7.65 16.93 -13.12
N ARG A 59 7.74 16.48 -14.39
CA ARG A 59 7.24 17.23 -15.54
C ARG A 59 5.72 17.36 -15.51
N ILE A 60 5.01 16.34 -15.03
CA ILE A 60 3.56 16.41 -14.94
C ILE A 60 3.17 17.48 -13.92
N ARG A 61 3.80 17.46 -12.74
CA ARG A 61 3.59 18.48 -11.71
C ARG A 61 3.85 19.88 -12.23
N GLN A 62 5.00 20.12 -12.88
CA GLN A 62 5.34 21.44 -13.43
C GLN A 62 4.29 21.91 -14.45
N LYS A 63 3.83 21.02 -15.32
CA LYS A 63 2.80 21.34 -16.32
C LYS A 63 1.46 21.65 -15.68
N VAL A 64 1.05 20.90 -14.65
CA VAL A 64 -0.17 21.17 -13.88
C VAL A 64 -0.09 22.52 -13.18
N GLU A 65 1.00 22.81 -12.47
CA GLU A 65 1.21 24.09 -11.77
C GLU A 65 1.14 25.27 -12.75
N GLN A 66 1.80 25.17 -13.92
CA GLN A 66 1.72 26.20 -14.96
C GLN A 66 0.29 26.37 -15.49
N TYR A 67 -0.41 25.26 -15.74
CA TYR A 67 -1.76 25.28 -16.28
C TYR A 67 -2.76 25.91 -15.31
N THR A 68 -2.76 25.48 -14.04
CA THR A 68 -3.67 26.00 -13.01
C THR A 68 -3.36 27.44 -12.63
N ASN A 69 -2.09 27.86 -12.66
CA ASN A 69 -1.73 29.27 -12.50
C ASN A 69 -2.29 30.15 -13.63
N SER A 70 -2.30 29.65 -14.87
CA SER A 70 -2.86 30.37 -16.02
C SER A 70 -4.39 30.33 -16.07
N LYS A 71 -5.00 29.29 -15.48
CA LYS A 71 -6.44 29.04 -15.46
C LYS A 71 -6.88 28.57 -14.07
N PRO A 72 -7.06 29.50 -13.11
CA PRO A 72 -7.38 29.14 -11.72
C PRO A 72 -8.68 28.37 -11.54
N ASN A 73 -9.64 28.55 -12.45
CA ASN A 73 -10.97 27.92 -12.42
C ASN A 73 -11.08 26.71 -13.37
N ALA A 74 -9.97 26.17 -13.87
CA ALA A 74 -10.00 24.99 -14.73
C ALA A 74 -10.54 23.78 -13.96
N GLU A 75 -11.54 23.09 -14.52
CA GLU A 75 -12.06 21.86 -13.94
C GLU A 75 -11.03 20.74 -14.00
N PHE A 76 -11.14 19.79 -13.07
CA PHE A 76 -10.21 18.68 -12.98
C PHE A 76 -10.06 17.90 -14.31
N ASP A 77 -11.17 17.60 -14.99
CA ASP A 77 -11.15 16.85 -16.26
C ASP A 77 -10.43 17.64 -17.38
N GLU A 78 -10.50 18.98 -17.36
CA GLU A 78 -9.75 19.85 -18.27
C GLU A 78 -8.24 19.77 -17.99
N VAL A 79 -7.85 19.91 -16.72
CA VAL A 79 -6.44 19.86 -16.30
C VAL A 79 -5.83 18.51 -16.67
N MET A 80 -6.53 17.40 -16.39
CA MET A 80 -6.09 16.06 -16.74
C MET A 80 -5.84 15.90 -18.24
N LYS A 81 -6.82 16.29 -19.07
CA LYS A 81 -6.73 16.16 -20.54
C LYS A 81 -5.55 16.95 -21.10
N ASN A 82 -5.28 18.14 -20.56
CA ASN A 82 -4.22 19.01 -21.05
C ASN A 82 -2.84 18.67 -20.48
N CYS A 83 -2.77 18.22 -19.22
CA CYS A 83 -1.50 18.03 -18.53
C CYS A 83 -0.96 16.61 -18.65
N PHE A 84 -1.79 15.59 -18.41
CA PHE A 84 -1.38 14.18 -18.32
C PHE A 84 -2.42 13.22 -18.93
N PRO A 85 -2.75 13.36 -20.23
CA PRO A 85 -3.82 12.57 -20.86
C PRO A 85 -3.52 11.08 -20.82
N GLY A 86 -4.50 10.27 -20.37
CA GLY A 86 -4.41 8.81 -20.33
C GLY A 86 -3.42 8.24 -19.31
N GLN A 87 -2.84 9.08 -18.43
CA GLN A 87 -1.91 8.59 -17.41
C GLN A 87 -2.60 8.26 -16.08
N ASP A 88 -3.81 8.76 -15.82
CA ASP A 88 -4.55 8.39 -14.61
C ASP A 88 -4.83 6.89 -14.57
N GLY A 89 -4.51 6.27 -13.43
CA GLY A 89 -4.66 4.83 -13.23
C GLY A 89 -3.58 3.99 -13.91
N SER A 90 -2.53 4.61 -14.47
CA SER A 90 -1.37 3.88 -15.02
C SER A 90 -0.63 3.06 -13.98
N ILE A 91 -0.78 3.41 -12.69
CA ILE A 91 -0.25 2.66 -11.55
C ILE A 91 -1.36 2.37 -10.54
N GLY A 92 -1.36 1.13 -10.01
CA GLY A 92 -2.30 0.66 -9.00
C GLY A 92 -1.72 0.70 -7.59
N LEU A 93 -1.35 1.89 -7.10
CA LEU A 93 -0.79 2.06 -5.74
C LEU A 93 -1.87 2.49 -4.72
N ALA A 94 -3.08 1.96 -4.85
CA ALA A 94 -4.16 2.22 -3.91
C ALA A 94 -3.81 1.67 -2.52
N THR A 95 -4.01 2.48 -1.48
CA THR A 95 -3.61 2.17 -0.11
C THR A 95 -4.68 2.61 0.89
N LEU A 96 -4.76 1.87 2.00
CA LEU A 96 -5.56 2.25 3.15
C LEU A 96 -4.81 3.33 3.96
N SER A 97 -5.39 4.53 4.05
CA SER A 97 -4.84 5.66 4.80
C SER A 97 -5.20 5.61 6.30
N PRO A 98 -4.37 6.18 7.19
CA PRO A 98 -4.72 6.40 8.59
C PRO A 98 -6.07 7.11 8.81
N ARG A 99 -6.47 8.01 7.89
CA ARG A 99 -7.76 8.73 7.96
C ARG A 99 -8.98 7.84 8.08
N HIS A 100 -8.92 6.64 7.52
CA HIS A 100 -10.01 5.67 7.65
C HIS A 100 -10.11 5.09 9.05
N PHE A 101 -8.97 4.83 9.69
CA PHE A 101 -8.94 4.39 11.08
C PHE A 101 -9.37 5.50 12.03
N GLU A 102 -8.97 6.74 11.75
CA GLU A 102 -9.38 7.92 12.53
C GLU A 102 -10.91 8.08 12.51
N ALA A 103 -11.55 7.94 11.34
CA ALA A 103 -13.01 7.94 11.23
C ALA A 103 -13.67 6.79 12.00
N CYS A 104 -13.07 5.58 11.97
CA CYS A 104 -13.55 4.47 12.79
C CYS A 104 -13.43 4.78 14.29
N ILE A 105 -12.31 5.36 14.75
CA ILE A 105 -12.07 5.72 16.16
C ILE A 105 -13.10 6.72 16.65
N THR A 106 -13.41 7.75 15.85
CA THR A 106 -14.40 8.79 16.20
C THR A 106 -15.84 8.35 15.98
N LYS A 107 -16.07 7.10 15.52
CA LYS A 107 -17.39 6.59 15.13
C LYS A 107 -18.11 7.52 14.14
N THR A 108 -17.35 8.08 13.22
CA THR A 108 -17.88 8.90 12.12
C THR A 108 -18.23 7.99 10.96
N CYS A 109 -19.47 8.05 10.46
CA CYS A 109 -19.88 7.22 9.32
C CYS A 109 -19.03 7.57 8.09
N GLN A 110 -18.51 6.56 7.41
CA GLN A 110 -17.69 6.77 6.21
C GLN A 110 -18.57 6.67 4.96
N VAL A 111 -18.40 7.63 4.05
CA VAL A 111 -18.98 7.60 2.70
C VAL A 111 -17.82 7.53 1.73
N LEU A 112 -17.57 6.35 1.16
CA LEU A 112 -16.34 6.07 0.44
C LEU A 112 -16.61 5.69 -1.01
N VAL A 113 -15.78 6.19 -1.92
CA VAL A 113 -15.79 5.71 -3.31
C VAL A 113 -15.39 4.24 -3.35
N GLU A 114 -16.04 3.44 -4.21
CA GLU A 114 -15.75 2.01 -4.39
C GLU A 114 -14.24 1.73 -4.50
N GLY A 115 -13.78 0.73 -3.75
CA GLY A 115 -12.36 0.46 -3.59
C GLY A 115 -12.10 -0.83 -2.83
N ASN A 116 -10.86 -1.29 -2.85
CA ASN A 116 -10.48 -2.53 -2.18
C ASN A 116 -10.28 -2.33 -0.67
N TYR A 117 -9.77 -1.17 -0.25
CA TYR A 117 -9.49 -0.79 1.14
C TYR A 117 -8.68 -1.87 1.88
N ALA A 118 -7.75 -2.52 1.17
CA ALA A 118 -6.97 -3.67 1.62
C ALA A 118 -7.80 -4.84 2.21
N GLY A 119 -9.10 -4.94 1.87
CA GLY A 119 -10.04 -5.90 2.44
C GLY A 119 -10.45 -5.60 3.88
N VAL A 120 -10.04 -4.46 4.45
CA VAL A 120 -10.33 -4.06 5.83
C VAL A 120 -11.71 -3.42 5.94
N LEU A 121 -12.00 -2.45 5.08
CA LEU A 121 -13.31 -1.80 5.01
C LEU A 121 -14.19 -2.50 3.97
N LYS A 122 -15.44 -2.81 4.36
CA LYS A 122 -16.38 -3.54 3.51
C LYS A 122 -17.61 -2.67 3.20
N PRO A 123 -18.01 -2.52 1.93
CA PRO A 123 -19.15 -1.70 1.54
C PRO A 123 -20.44 -2.26 2.15
N GLY A 124 -21.32 -1.37 2.63
CA GLY A 124 -22.59 -1.73 3.27
C GLY A 124 -22.47 -2.35 4.66
N LEU A 125 -21.25 -2.59 5.15
CA LEU A 125 -20.98 -3.08 6.51
C LEU A 125 -20.21 -2.05 7.35
N HIS A 126 -19.17 -1.44 6.78
CA HIS A 126 -18.31 -0.46 7.48
C HIS A 126 -18.49 0.96 6.94
N TYR A 127 -19.08 1.13 5.75
CA TYR A 127 -19.22 2.42 5.08
C TYR A 127 -20.31 2.40 4.00
N ILE A 128 -20.78 3.59 3.62
CA ILE A 128 -21.70 3.81 2.50
C ILE A 128 -20.89 3.91 1.21
N GLU A 129 -21.11 3.00 0.26
CA GLU A 129 -20.35 2.95 -0.99
C GLU A 129 -20.87 3.94 -2.03
N VAL A 130 -19.96 4.68 -2.66
CA VAL A 130 -20.22 5.53 -3.82
C VAL A 130 -19.55 4.88 -5.04
N LYS A 131 -20.31 4.56 -6.09
CA LYS A 131 -19.73 3.98 -7.30
C LYS A 131 -18.81 4.97 -8.01
N LYS A 132 -17.79 4.48 -8.71
CA LYS A 132 -16.81 5.32 -9.44
C LYS A 132 -17.44 6.12 -10.57
N ASP A 133 -18.53 5.61 -11.12
CA ASP A 133 -19.34 6.26 -12.15
C ASP A 133 -20.40 7.21 -11.57
N TRP A 134 -20.48 7.33 -10.24
CA TRP A 134 -21.43 8.16 -9.50
C TRP A 134 -22.91 7.81 -9.74
N SER A 135 -23.19 6.64 -10.33
CA SER A 135 -24.55 6.23 -10.72
C SER A 135 -25.51 6.05 -9.54
N ASN A 136 -25.00 5.86 -8.33
CA ASN A 136 -25.79 5.68 -7.11
C ASN A 136 -25.82 6.92 -6.19
N ILE A 137 -25.43 8.10 -6.67
CA ILE A 137 -25.31 9.29 -5.80
C ILE A 137 -26.63 9.66 -5.11
N GLU A 138 -27.78 9.53 -5.77
CA GLU A 138 -29.10 9.80 -5.19
C GLU A 138 -29.42 8.88 -3.99
N GLU A 139 -29.09 7.60 -4.13
CA GLU A 139 -29.22 6.62 -3.06
C GLU A 139 -28.28 6.97 -1.90
N VAL A 140 -27.02 7.29 -2.20
CA VAL A 140 -26.02 7.69 -1.19
C VAL A 140 -26.50 8.90 -0.39
N ILE A 141 -27.04 9.93 -1.05
CA ILE A 141 -27.58 11.13 -0.38
C ILE A 141 -28.78 10.77 0.51
N SER A 142 -29.60 9.81 0.10
CA SER A 142 -30.71 9.30 0.90
C SER A 142 -30.21 8.54 2.14
N LEU A 143 -29.19 7.70 2.00
CA LEU A 143 -28.57 6.95 3.10
C LEU A 143 -27.87 7.87 4.10
N ILE A 144 -27.22 8.95 3.65
CA ILE A 144 -26.60 9.96 4.53
C ILE A 144 -27.64 10.66 5.44
N LYS A 145 -28.89 10.75 4.99
CA LYS A 145 -29.99 11.33 5.79
C LYS A 145 -30.52 10.36 6.84
N ASP A 146 -30.33 9.05 6.65
CA ASP A 146 -30.70 8.03 7.63
C ASP A 146 -29.64 7.97 8.75
N GLU A 147 -29.93 8.64 9.85
CA GLU A 147 -29.03 8.74 11.00
C GLU A 147 -28.83 7.38 11.69
N ALA A 148 -29.86 6.56 11.78
CA ALA A 148 -29.79 5.26 12.43
C ALA A 148 -28.92 4.30 11.60
N TYR A 149 -29.06 4.33 10.28
CA TYR A 149 -28.21 3.58 9.37
C TYR A 149 -26.74 4.05 9.44
N CYS A 150 -26.50 5.36 9.40
CA CYS A 150 -25.16 5.93 9.52
C CYS A 150 -24.48 5.50 10.84
N GLN A 151 -25.20 5.57 11.96
CA GLN A 151 -24.71 5.13 13.27
C GLN A 151 -24.40 3.63 13.28
N THR A 152 -25.25 2.81 12.67
CA THR A 152 -25.05 1.35 12.61
C THR A 152 -23.74 0.99 11.90
N LEU A 153 -23.47 1.62 10.75
CA LEU A 153 -22.22 1.40 10.00
C LEU A 153 -20.99 1.88 10.78
N ALA A 154 -21.09 3.04 11.43
CA ALA A 154 -20.00 3.60 12.23
C ALA A 154 -19.64 2.71 13.42
N GLU A 155 -20.64 2.22 14.15
CA GLU A 155 -20.44 1.28 15.26
C GLU A 155 -19.83 -0.04 14.77
N LYS A 156 -20.32 -0.59 13.65
CA LYS A 156 -19.74 -1.81 13.08
C LYS A 156 -18.28 -1.63 12.68
N ALA A 157 -17.95 -0.51 12.05
CA ALA A 157 -16.57 -0.19 11.71
C ALA A 157 -15.68 -0.05 12.97
N TYR A 158 -16.19 0.59 14.03
CA TYR A 158 -15.48 0.69 15.30
C TYR A 158 -15.25 -0.69 15.95
N GLU A 159 -16.27 -1.53 16.03
CA GLU A 159 -16.19 -2.89 16.59
C GLU A 159 -15.19 -3.77 15.82
N ASP A 160 -15.33 -3.87 14.50
CA ASP A 160 -14.57 -4.83 13.70
C ASP A 160 -13.11 -4.39 13.47
N ILE A 161 -12.83 -3.09 13.49
CA ILE A 161 -11.52 -2.54 13.11
C ILE A 161 -10.74 -2.03 14.32
N ILE A 162 -11.40 -1.32 15.24
CA ILE A 162 -10.73 -0.73 16.40
C ILE A 162 -10.71 -1.71 17.57
N LEU A 163 -11.88 -2.19 18.01
CA LEU A 163 -11.96 -3.11 19.16
C LEU A 163 -11.32 -4.48 18.86
N SER A 164 -11.18 -4.86 17.59
CA SER A 164 -10.47 -6.09 17.23
C SER A 164 -8.97 -6.06 17.49
N GLU A 165 -8.38 -4.87 17.69
CA GLU A 165 -6.94 -4.61 17.89
C GLU A 165 -6.01 -5.18 16.78
N LYS A 166 -6.60 -5.64 15.66
CA LYS A 166 -5.88 -6.30 14.56
C LYS A 166 -4.88 -5.37 13.87
N TYR A 167 -5.16 -4.08 13.85
CA TYR A 167 -4.40 -3.09 13.10
C TYR A 167 -3.55 -2.18 14.00
N THR A 168 -3.17 -2.66 15.18
CA THR A 168 -2.33 -1.91 16.12
C THR A 168 -0.84 -2.08 15.80
N TYR A 169 -0.03 -1.06 16.12
CA TYR A 169 1.44 -1.18 16.06
C TYR A 169 1.96 -2.36 16.88
N ARG A 170 1.34 -2.64 18.03
CA ARG A 170 1.68 -3.79 18.87
C ARG A 170 1.50 -5.10 18.09
N LYS A 171 0.37 -5.27 17.40
CA LYS A 171 0.09 -6.46 16.59
C LYS A 171 1.10 -6.59 15.45
N LEU A 172 1.36 -5.50 14.72
CA LEU A 172 2.37 -5.45 13.65
C LEU A 172 3.75 -5.90 14.14
N VAL A 173 4.23 -5.31 15.24
CA VAL A 173 5.55 -5.66 15.83
C VAL A 173 5.59 -7.13 16.21
N ASN A 174 4.53 -7.64 16.85
CA ASN A 174 4.45 -9.04 17.23
C ASN A 174 4.47 -9.99 16.02
N GLU A 175 3.80 -9.64 14.92
CA GLU A 175 3.81 -10.41 13.68
C GLU A 175 5.19 -10.43 13.03
N ILE A 176 5.87 -9.28 12.95
CA ILE A 176 7.24 -9.18 12.43
C ILE A 176 8.19 -10.04 13.28
N LEU A 177 8.13 -9.92 14.61
CA LEU A 177 8.98 -10.70 15.51
C LEU A 177 8.69 -12.20 15.41
N SER A 178 7.42 -12.59 15.27
CA SER A 178 7.01 -13.98 15.06
C SER A 178 7.57 -14.52 13.74
N PHE A 179 7.47 -13.74 12.66
CA PHE A 179 8.02 -14.09 11.36
C PHE A 179 9.54 -14.27 11.40
N ILE A 180 10.29 -13.33 12.02
CA ILE A 180 11.75 -13.45 12.16
C ILE A 180 12.13 -14.72 12.93
N ARG A 181 11.38 -15.06 14.00
CA ARG A 181 11.60 -16.28 14.78
C ARG A 181 11.34 -17.53 13.95
N SER A 182 10.29 -17.57 13.13
CA SER A 182 9.98 -18.73 12.28
C SER A 182 11.07 -18.97 11.23
N GLN A 183 11.61 -17.91 10.62
CA GLN A 183 12.74 -18.02 9.68
C GLN A 183 14.04 -18.51 10.35
N ARG A 184 14.29 -18.11 11.61
CA ARG A 184 15.44 -18.58 12.39
C ARG A 184 15.35 -20.06 12.76
N LEU A 185 14.15 -20.56 13.01
CA LEU A 185 13.92 -22.00 13.29
C LEU A 185 14.08 -22.84 12.02
N ALA A 186 13.62 -22.34 10.86
CA ALA A 186 13.81 -22.99 9.57
C ALA A 186 15.31 -23.14 9.18
N THR A 187 16.13 -22.14 9.50
CA THR A 187 17.58 -22.11 9.17
C THR A 187 18.47 -22.94 10.10
N LYS A 188 17.98 -23.39 11.27
CA LYS A 188 18.77 -24.29 12.15
C LYS A 188 18.97 -25.69 11.55
N LYS A 189 18.15 -26.12 10.59
CA LYS A 189 18.17 -27.49 10.06
C LYS A 189 19.40 -27.88 9.24
N ASN A 190 20.30 -26.96 8.84
CA ASN A 190 21.46 -27.32 8.02
C ASN A 190 22.74 -26.48 8.24
N LYS A 191 22.99 -25.97 9.46
CA LYS A 191 24.23 -25.23 9.75
C LYS A 191 25.49 -26.10 9.60
N TRP A 192 25.43 -27.37 10.00
CA TRP A 192 26.56 -28.30 9.89
C TRP A 192 26.93 -28.60 8.45
N TYR A 193 25.94 -28.83 7.57
CA TYR A 193 26.18 -29.01 6.14
C TYR A 193 26.76 -27.74 5.50
N MET A 194 26.24 -26.56 5.83
CA MET A 194 26.77 -25.29 5.29
C MET A 194 28.20 -25.01 5.76
N LEU A 195 28.51 -25.21 7.04
CA LEU A 195 29.87 -25.06 7.58
C LEU A 195 30.84 -26.11 7.02
N TYR A 196 30.37 -27.35 6.84
CA TYR A 196 31.15 -28.41 6.20
C TYR A 196 31.42 -28.08 4.74
N TYR A 197 30.42 -27.59 4.00
CA TYR A 197 30.54 -27.17 2.60
C TYR A 197 31.48 -25.97 2.45
N LEU A 198 31.41 -24.98 3.35
CA LEU A 198 32.33 -23.84 3.38
C LEU A 198 33.76 -24.26 3.72
N LYS A 199 33.94 -25.19 4.67
CA LYS A 199 35.26 -25.80 4.94
C LYS A 199 35.77 -26.57 3.72
N LEU A 200 34.93 -27.38 3.06
CA LEU A 200 35.31 -28.10 1.86
C LEU A 200 35.73 -27.14 0.74
N ARG A 201 34.99 -26.05 0.56
CA ARG A 201 35.31 -25.00 -0.41
C ARG A 201 36.61 -24.26 -0.06
N TYR A 202 36.92 -24.07 1.22
CA TYR A 202 38.17 -23.45 1.65
C TYR A 202 39.39 -24.37 1.42
N TYR A 203 39.27 -25.67 1.72
CA TYR A 203 40.37 -26.64 1.56
C TYR A 203 40.50 -27.20 0.13
N LEU A 204 39.40 -27.23 -0.63
CA LEU A 204 39.34 -27.74 -2.00
C LEU A 204 38.67 -26.71 -2.94
N PRO A 205 39.20 -25.48 -3.04
CA PRO A 205 38.58 -24.40 -3.82
C PRO A 205 38.44 -24.75 -5.30
N PHE A 206 39.33 -25.60 -5.84
CA PHE A 206 39.34 -26.05 -7.23
C PHE A 206 38.12 -26.88 -7.63
N ILE A 207 37.45 -27.56 -6.69
CA ILE A 207 36.24 -28.37 -6.95
C ILE A 207 35.01 -27.47 -7.13
N PHE A 208 35.03 -26.25 -6.57
CA PHE A 208 33.88 -25.34 -6.52
C PHE A 208 34.12 -24.04 -7.29
N HIS A 209 35.16 -23.98 -8.11
CA HIS A 209 35.50 -22.81 -8.93
C HIS A 209 34.64 -22.82 -10.22
N PRO A 210 33.96 -21.70 -10.56
CA PRO A 210 32.92 -21.67 -11.61
C PRO A 210 33.44 -21.76 -13.06
N PHE A 211 34.71 -22.09 -13.26
CA PHE A 211 35.33 -22.20 -14.58
C PHE A 211 35.83 -23.64 -14.82
N ASP A 212 35.41 -24.26 -15.92
CA ASP A 212 35.72 -25.66 -16.30
C ASP A 212 37.22 -25.96 -16.41
N SER A 213 38.08 -24.96 -16.58
CA SER A 213 39.54 -25.11 -16.64
C SER A 213 40.15 -25.60 -15.31
N SER A 214 39.48 -25.36 -14.18
CA SER A 214 39.91 -25.83 -12.86
C SER A 214 39.82 -27.35 -12.71
N TRP A 215 38.94 -28.01 -13.46
CA TRP A 215 38.78 -29.46 -13.39
C TRP A 215 40.00 -30.18 -13.96
N GLN A 216 40.60 -29.68 -15.05
CA GLN A 216 41.81 -30.26 -15.62
C GLN A 216 43.02 -30.08 -14.69
N VAL A 217 43.17 -28.91 -14.07
CA VAL A 217 44.24 -28.63 -13.11
C VAL A 217 44.07 -29.46 -11.83
N GLY A 218 42.86 -29.54 -11.29
CA GLY A 218 42.54 -30.37 -10.13
C GLY A 218 42.78 -31.86 -10.37
N LYS A 219 42.45 -32.36 -11.58
CA LYS A 219 42.71 -33.76 -11.98
C LYS A 219 44.21 -34.04 -12.09
N LEU A 220 45.00 -33.09 -12.59
CA LEU A 220 46.46 -33.22 -12.66
C LEU A 220 47.11 -33.26 -11.26
N GLU A 221 46.68 -32.38 -10.35
CA GLU A 221 47.21 -32.34 -8.98
C GLU A 221 46.80 -33.57 -8.15
N LEU A 222 45.54 -34.03 -8.28
CA LEU A 222 45.12 -35.31 -7.69
C LEU A 222 45.92 -36.49 -8.25
N LYS A 223 46.18 -36.54 -9.57
CA LYS A 223 47.01 -37.58 -10.20
C LYS A 223 48.44 -37.56 -9.63
N LYS A 224 49.04 -36.38 -9.43
CA LYS A 224 50.36 -36.22 -8.78
C LYS A 224 50.37 -36.70 -7.33
N ILE A 225 49.35 -36.39 -6.55
CA ILE A 225 49.25 -36.80 -5.14
C ILE A 225 49.10 -38.32 -5.03
N LEU A 226 48.26 -38.94 -5.88
CA LEU A 226 48.04 -40.37 -5.90
C LEU A 226 49.29 -41.15 -6.33
N VAL A 227 50.06 -40.61 -7.28
CA VAL A 227 51.36 -41.18 -7.69
C VAL A 227 52.40 -41.06 -6.58
N ARG A 228 52.49 -39.93 -5.89
CA ARG A 228 53.38 -39.77 -4.71
C ARG A 228 53.05 -40.73 -3.56
N LYS A 229 51.78 -41.10 -3.41
CA LYS A 229 51.33 -42.08 -2.40
C LYS A 229 51.42 -43.54 -2.88
N GLY A 230 51.93 -43.79 -4.09
CA GLY A 230 52.07 -45.14 -4.65
C GLY A 230 50.75 -45.80 -5.05
N LEU A 231 49.65 -45.04 -5.06
CA LEU A 231 48.29 -45.54 -5.33
C LEU A 231 47.95 -45.56 -6.83
N MET A 232 48.82 -45.00 -7.68
CA MET A 232 48.63 -44.92 -9.13
C MET A 232 50.01 -44.79 -9.83
N ASN A 233 50.19 -45.42 -11.00
CA ASN A 233 51.41 -45.27 -11.82
C ASN A 233 51.22 -44.18 -12.89
N TRP A 234 52.26 -43.37 -13.13
CA TRP A 234 52.18 -42.17 -13.99
C TRP A 234 52.04 -42.47 -15.50
N LYS A 235 52.22 -43.72 -15.95
CA LYS A 235 52.15 -44.03 -17.37
C LYS A 235 50.70 -44.06 -17.86
N ASN A 236 50.41 -43.09 -18.74
CA ASN A 236 49.17 -42.69 -19.44
C ASN A 236 48.26 -41.73 -18.65
#